data_AF-A0A251XPC2-F1
#
_entry.id   AF-A0A251XPC2-F1
#
_cell.length_a   1.000
_cell.length_b   1.000
_cell.length_c   1.000
_cell.angle_alpha   90.00
_cell.angle_beta   90.00
_cell.angle_gamma   90.00
#
_symmetry.space_group_name_H-M   'P 1'
#
loop_
_entity.id
_entity.type
_entity.pdbx_description
1 polymer ?
#
loop_
_entity_poly.entity_id
_entity_poly.type
_entity_poly.pdbx_seq_one_letter_code
_entity_poly.pdbx_strand_id
1 'polypeptide(L)'
;MGPRPTSFAYAWQVDGVAVAGATSISYTPVDADAGKRITATVTGTAPGITPTTRTSAATPPVAAAGVDLPEQPSTGKVVGNIYLDSVDPANLVSSGEIYLEPAPYEFSDGLVSGVVGGAFAFSGVRPGEYRLHAFFTVGGKYLYQYYGQTNDVKRALTFAVQADGTVRVDVVLKRYATIQGTVTTTGGVPAKGLSVAAYRTYDGQLLDSTTTDAQGGYTLSSAEPGDYLIKVGTPVGDSRGIIGEWYSDAYDRESATPVTVAQWGTPVTGIDVELNRGASAKGQIYRSDGVGTPAASVRFVPVSAAVEGAAPTTGLVAFVDQYGRFSLNGITPGEYVVYVAAAGETPRQLPRWAGGTGTLATATRYTATLDTQLPAIYVQLAPDPTARQSRAAPTAR
;
A
#
# COMPACT_ATOMS: atom_id res chain seq x y z
N MET A 1 -1.97 -6.64 13.47
CA MET A 1 -3.17 -5.86 13.83
C MET A 1 -3.27 -5.84 15.35
N GLY A 2 -3.13 -4.68 16.00
CA GLY A 2 -3.70 -4.53 17.33
C GLY A 2 -5.22 -4.45 17.17
N PRO A 3 -6.03 -5.16 17.96
CA PRO A 3 -7.48 -5.13 17.79
C PRO A 3 -8.03 -3.73 18.07
N ARG A 4 -8.86 -3.21 17.15
CA ARG A 4 -9.62 -1.97 17.33
C ARG A 4 -11.08 -2.32 17.66
N PRO A 5 -11.71 -1.63 18.64
CA PRO A 5 -13.14 -1.78 18.88
C PRO A 5 -13.96 -1.53 17.61
N THR A 6 -14.89 -2.43 17.30
CA THR A 6 -15.88 -2.27 16.23
C THR A 6 -17.20 -1.68 16.73
N SER A 7 -17.39 -1.63 18.05
CA SER A 7 -18.55 -1.02 18.70
C SER A 7 -18.20 -0.47 20.08
N PHE A 8 -19.01 0.49 20.55
CA PHE A 8 -18.87 1.12 21.86
C PHE A 8 -20.20 1.10 22.61
N ALA A 9 -20.14 0.82 23.91
CA ALA A 9 -21.25 0.97 24.85
C ALA A 9 -20.91 2.01 25.92
N TYR A 10 -21.91 2.80 26.32
CA TYR A 10 -21.76 3.90 27.29
C TYR A 10 -22.59 3.62 28.54
N ALA A 11 -22.05 3.97 29.70
CA ALA A 11 -22.77 3.99 30.96
C ALA A 11 -22.40 5.25 31.73
N TRP A 12 -23.40 6.03 32.11
CA TRP A 12 -23.21 7.26 32.89
C TRP A 12 -23.42 6.99 34.38
N GLN A 13 -22.65 7.67 35.22
CA GLN A 13 -22.78 7.60 36.68
C GLN A 13 -22.83 9.00 37.28
N VAL A 14 -23.66 9.17 38.30
CA VAL A 14 -23.81 10.40 39.09
C VAL A 14 -23.42 10.06 40.54
N ASP A 15 -22.37 10.72 41.05
CA ASP A 15 -21.71 10.40 42.33
C ASP A 15 -21.38 8.91 42.50
N GLY A 16 -20.91 8.28 41.41
CA GLY A 16 -20.55 6.86 41.36
C GLY A 16 -21.73 5.90 41.25
N VAL A 17 -22.97 6.39 41.23
CA VAL A 17 -24.17 5.58 41.03
C VAL A 17 -24.57 5.58 39.55
N ALA A 18 -24.70 4.39 38.96
CA ALA A 18 -25.09 4.27 37.56
C ALA A 18 -26.49 4.86 37.29
N VAL A 19 -26.60 5.67 36.25
CA VAL A 19 -27.87 6.22 35.78
C VAL A 19 -28.50 5.21 34.82
N ALA A 20 -29.56 4.54 35.28
CA ALA A 20 -30.24 3.52 34.49
C ALA A 20 -30.74 4.08 33.15
N GLY A 21 -30.44 3.38 32.05
CA GLY A 21 -30.86 3.75 30.69
C GLY A 21 -30.00 4.81 29.99
N ALA A 22 -29.10 5.49 30.71
CA ALA A 22 -28.17 6.46 30.12
C ALA A 22 -27.05 5.73 29.36
N THR A 23 -27.32 5.43 28.08
CA THR A 23 -26.43 4.66 27.19
C THR A 23 -26.04 5.40 25.91
N SER A 24 -26.48 6.65 25.79
CA SER A 24 -26.08 7.54 24.69
C SER A 24 -24.63 7.99 24.85
N ILE A 25 -24.01 8.40 23.74
CA ILE A 25 -22.71 9.07 23.70
C ILE A 25 -22.72 10.41 24.47
N SER A 26 -23.90 10.96 24.75
CA SER A 26 -24.11 12.16 25.55
C SER A 26 -25.06 11.90 26.72
N TYR A 27 -24.84 12.61 27.82
CA TYR A 27 -25.75 12.70 28.96
C TYR A 27 -26.11 14.15 29.20
N THR A 28 -27.41 14.43 29.28
CA THR A 28 -27.93 15.74 29.66
C THR A 28 -28.22 15.69 31.16
N PRO A 29 -27.49 16.44 32.00
CA PRO A 29 -27.76 16.50 33.43
C PRO A 29 -29.19 16.94 33.72
N VAL A 30 -29.80 16.38 34.76
CA VAL A 30 -31.13 16.75 35.25
C VAL A 30 -31.02 17.50 36.58
N ASP A 31 -32.11 18.13 37.02
CA ASP A 31 -32.13 18.90 38.28
C ASP A 31 -31.66 18.07 39.50
N ALA A 32 -31.94 16.77 39.50
CA ALA A 32 -31.51 15.86 40.56
C ALA A 32 -29.99 15.60 40.62
N ASP A 33 -29.24 16.02 39.60
CA ASP A 33 -27.79 15.89 39.52
C ASP A 33 -27.07 17.10 40.13
N ALA A 34 -27.77 18.20 40.42
CA ALA A 34 -27.18 19.40 40.96
C ALA A 34 -26.35 19.11 42.23
N GLY A 35 -25.12 19.61 42.26
CA GLY A 35 -24.14 19.37 43.32
C GLY A 35 -23.40 18.03 43.24
N LYS A 36 -23.76 17.14 42.31
CA LYS A 36 -23.16 15.82 42.13
C LYS A 36 -22.15 15.82 41.00
N ARG A 37 -21.23 14.85 40.98
CA ARG A 37 -20.24 14.68 39.91
C ARG A 37 -20.67 13.61 38.92
N ILE A 38 -20.40 13.84 37.63
CA ILE A 38 -20.74 12.89 36.58
C ILE A 38 -19.45 12.18 36.11
N THR A 39 -19.55 10.87 35.85
CA THR A 39 -18.53 10.12 35.10
C THR A 39 -19.18 9.33 33.98
N ALA A 40 -18.43 9.10 32.90
CA ALA A 40 -18.83 8.22 31.81
C ALA A 40 -17.90 7.02 31.75
N THR A 41 -18.46 5.83 31.59
CA THR A 41 -17.73 4.59 31.36
C THR A 41 -18.02 4.12 29.95
N VAL A 42 -16.97 3.94 29.15
CA VAL A 42 -17.04 3.49 27.75
C VAL A 42 -16.41 2.10 27.64
N THR A 43 -17.14 1.16 27.06
CA THR A 43 -16.65 -0.20 26.79
C THR A 43 -16.52 -0.41 25.28
N GLY A 44 -15.30 -0.63 24.81
CA GLY A 44 -15.00 -0.98 23.42
C GLY A 44 -14.99 -2.49 23.22
N THR A 45 -15.67 -2.97 22.18
CA THR A 45 -15.77 -4.41 21.84
C THR A 45 -15.31 -4.67 20.42
N ALA A 46 -14.60 -5.77 20.19
CA ALA A 46 -14.22 -6.25 18.85
C ALA A 46 -14.39 -7.79 18.77
N PRO A 47 -14.71 -8.36 17.60
CA PRO A 47 -14.88 -9.81 17.45
C PRO A 47 -13.63 -10.59 17.86
N GLY A 48 -13.80 -11.57 18.76
CA GLY A 48 -12.70 -12.42 19.23
C GLY A 48 -11.77 -11.77 20.26
N ILE A 49 -12.09 -10.57 20.75
CA ILE A 49 -11.23 -9.80 21.67
C ILE A 49 -12.01 -9.48 22.94
N THR A 50 -11.38 -9.69 24.10
CA THR A 50 -11.95 -9.30 25.39
C THR A 50 -12.23 -7.79 25.41
N PRO A 51 -13.47 -7.34 25.69
CA PRO A 51 -13.79 -5.92 25.75
C PRO A 51 -12.92 -5.19 26.76
N THR A 52 -12.58 -3.94 26.45
CA THR A 52 -11.84 -3.06 27.36
C THR A 52 -12.69 -1.85 27.71
N THR A 53 -12.60 -1.43 28.97
CA THR A 53 -13.41 -0.35 29.52
C THR A 53 -12.52 0.79 30.00
N ARG A 54 -12.95 2.02 29.77
CA ARG A 54 -12.32 3.23 30.32
C ARG A 54 -13.38 4.12 30.96
N THR A 55 -13.08 4.66 32.12
CA THR A 55 -13.93 5.65 32.81
C THR A 55 -13.29 7.03 32.71
N SER A 56 -14.09 8.06 32.46
CA SER A 56 -13.66 9.45 32.44
C SER A 56 -13.21 9.92 33.83
N ALA A 57 -12.53 11.06 33.89
CA ALA A 57 -12.45 11.79 35.14
C ALA A 57 -13.87 12.24 35.58
N ALA A 58 -14.07 12.42 36.88
CA ALA A 58 -15.30 12.99 37.41
C ALA A 58 -15.36 14.48 37.07
N THR A 59 -16.53 14.97 36.63
CA THR A 59 -16.74 16.40 36.42
C THR A 59 -16.63 17.17 37.74
N PRO A 60 -16.46 18.51 37.69
CA PRO A 60 -16.91 19.36 38.78
C PRO A 60 -18.39 19.09 39.14
N PRO A 61 -18.82 19.42 40.37
CA PRO A 61 -20.23 19.34 40.75
C PRO A 61 -21.13 20.05 39.74
N VAL A 62 -22.20 19.39 39.30
CA VAL A 62 -23.19 19.96 38.37
C VAL A 62 -23.79 21.21 39.00
N ALA A 63 -23.77 22.32 38.26
CA ALA A 63 -24.35 23.56 38.75
C ALA A 63 -25.88 23.48 38.83
N ALA A 64 -26.47 24.18 39.79
CA ALA A 64 -27.91 24.40 39.78
C ALA A 64 -28.31 25.26 38.57
N ALA A 65 -29.52 25.05 38.06
CA ALA A 65 -30.05 25.85 36.96
C ALA A 65 -30.02 27.36 37.28
N GLY A 66 -29.53 28.17 36.34
CA GLY A 66 -29.45 29.64 36.49
C GLY A 66 -28.20 30.17 37.20
N VAL A 67 -27.21 29.33 37.52
CA VAL A 67 -25.91 29.76 38.04
C VAL A 67 -24.97 30.08 36.88
N ASP A 68 -24.44 31.31 36.84
CA ASP A 68 -23.31 31.66 35.99
C ASP A 68 -22.04 30.96 36.52
N LEU A 69 -21.51 30.03 35.75
CA LEU A 69 -20.30 29.30 36.11
C LEU A 69 -19.06 30.12 35.77
N PRO A 70 -18.01 30.12 36.62
CA PRO A 70 -16.69 30.56 36.17
C PRO A 70 -16.27 29.71 34.97
N GLU A 71 -15.59 30.32 33.99
CA GLU A 71 -15.12 29.65 32.78
C GLU A 71 -14.32 28.40 33.19
N GLN A 72 -14.93 27.23 32.99
CA GLN A 72 -14.28 25.95 33.28
C GLN A 72 -13.13 25.79 32.28
N PRO A 73 -11.94 25.35 32.71
CA PRO A 73 -10.84 25.18 31.78
C PRO A 73 -11.24 24.15 30.75
N SER A 74 -11.37 24.60 29.51
CA SER A 74 -11.82 23.76 28.40
C SER A 74 -10.68 22.93 27.80
N THR A 75 -9.53 22.87 28.49
CA THR A 75 -8.29 22.30 27.95
C THR A 75 -7.42 21.62 29.01
N GLY A 76 -6.59 20.67 28.59
CA GLY A 76 -5.59 19.98 29.38
C GLY A 76 -4.17 20.18 28.85
N LYS A 77 -3.24 19.41 29.40
CA LYS A 77 -1.81 19.41 29.07
C LYS A 77 -1.35 18.01 28.67
N VAL A 78 -0.47 17.91 27.68
CA VAL A 78 0.24 16.65 27.37
C VAL A 78 1.72 16.91 27.51
N VAL A 79 2.43 16.07 28.27
CA VAL A 79 3.86 16.20 28.50
C VAL A 79 4.54 14.84 28.39
N GLY A 80 5.84 14.84 28.18
CA GLY A 80 6.60 13.61 28.20
C GLY A 80 8.02 13.80 27.75
N ASN A 81 8.73 12.69 27.61
CA ASN A 81 10.03 12.66 26.98
C ASN A 81 10.05 11.74 25.77
N ILE A 82 11.06 11.94 24.92
CA ILE A 82 11.34 11.09 23.77
C ILE A 82 12.68 10.41 23.98
N TYR A 83 12.65 9.09 23.83
CA TYR A 83 13.79 8.21 23.95
C TYR A 83 14.03 7.45 22.65
N LEU A 84 15.28 7.05 22.43
CA LEU A 84 15.67 6.16 21.34
C LEU A 84 15.92 4.74 21.88
N ASP A 85 15.35 3.74 21.24
CA ASP A 85 15.41 2.31 21.57
C ASP A 85 14.77 1.88 22.90
N SER A 86 15.05 2.55 24.02
CA SER A 86 14.55 2.21 25.34
C SER A 86 14.40 3.44 26.23
N VAL A 87 13.54 3.33 27.26
CA VAL A 87 13.36 4.38 28.28
C VAL A 87 14.57 4.38 29.22
N ASP A 88 15.65 5.01 28.77
CA ASP A 88 16.89 5.22 29.51
C ASP A 88 17.29 6.70 29.37
N PRO A 89 17.64 7.43 30.45
CA PRO A 89 18.12 8.80 30.36
C PRO A 89 19.27 9.01 29.37
N ALA A 90 20.14 8.01 29.14
CA ALA A 90 21.21 8.06 28.14
C ALA A 90 20.68 8.08 26.69
N ASN A 91 19.43 7.66 26.49
CA ASN A 91 18.77 7.55 25.20
C ASN A 91 17.83 8.73 24.89
N LEU A 92 17.84 9.80 25.70
CA LEU A 92 17.02 10.98 25.43
C LEU A 92 17.39 11.62 24.09
N VAL A 93 16.37 11.88 23.28
CA VAL A 93 16.54 12.55 21.99
C VAL A 93 16.61 14.06 22.22
N SER A 94 17.78 14.66 21.99
CA SER A 94 18.07 16.03 22.43
C SER A 94 17.25 17.13 21.73
N SER A 95 16.82 16.88 20.48
CA SER A 95 16.15 17.87 19.64
C SER A 95 15.33 17.24 18.52
N GLY A 96 14.23 17.88 18.15
CA GLY A 96 13.36 17.55 17.03
C GLY A 96 11.94 18.05 17.28
N GLU A 97 10.97 17.53 16.55
CA GLU A 97 9.57 17.96 16.64
C GLU A 97 8.65 16.78 16.91
N ILE A 98 7.70 17.00 17.81
CA ILE A 98 6.62 16.07 18.09
C ILE A 98 5.28 16.76 17.86
N TYR A 99 4.35 15.99 17.29
CA TYR A 99 3.05 16.47 16.86
C TYR A 99 1.97 15.71 17.61
N LEU A 100 0.96 16.44 18.07
CA LEU A 100 -0.22 15.93 18.74
C LEU A 100 -1.44 16.14 17.84
N GLU A 101 -2.01 15.03 17.36
CA GLU A 101 -3.13 15.04 16.43
C GLU A 101 -4.36 14.42 17.08
N PRO A 102 -5.56 14.99 16.91
CA PRO A 102 -6.79 14.31 17.26
C PRO A 102 -6.89 12.99 16.49
N ALA A 103 -7.02 11.88 17.22
CA ALA A 103 -7.11 10.54 16.66
C ALA A 103 -8.29 10.28 15.71
N PRO A 104 -9.50 10.88 15.87
CA PRO A 104 -10.61 10.61 14.96
C PRO A 104 -10.37 11.11 13.52
N TYR A 105 -9.34 11.92 13.27
CA TYR A 105 -9.01 12.43 11.93
C TYR A 105 -7.67 11.86 11.47
N GLU A 106 -7.60 11.30 10.26
CA GLU A 106 -6.33 10.78 9.70
C GLU A 106 -5.38 11.91 9.26
N PHE A 107 -5.91 13.10 8.96
CA PHE A 107 -5.14 14.27 8.52
C PHE A 107 -5.72 15.52 9.16
N SER A 108 -5.02 16.09 10.13
CA SER A 108 -5.40 17.32 10.81
C SER A 108 -4.16 18.15 11.07
N ASP A 109 -4.29 19.48 11.05
CA ASP A 109 -3.25 20.37 11.55
C ASP A 109 -3.12 20.16 13.07
N GLY A 110 -2.25 19.20 13.44
CA GLY A 110 -1.96 18.88 14.82
C GLY A 110 -1.24 20.03 15.52
N LEU A 111 -1.23 20.00 16.86
CA LEU A 111 -0.34 20.87 17.61
C LEU A 111 1.11 20.37 17.45
N VAL A 112 2.06 21.29 17.34
CA VAL A 112 3.50 20.97 17.31
C VAL A 112 4.19 21.46 18.57
N SER A 113 5.13 20.67 19.07
CA SER A 113 6.00 21.03 20.19
C SER A 113 7.43 20.69 19.84
N GLY A 114 8.34 21.65 20.04
CA GLY A 114 9.77 21.40 19.94
C GLY A 114 10.25 20.55 21.12
N VAL A 115 11.20 19.66 20.86
CA VAL A 115 11.82 18.82 21.89
C VAL A 115 13.11 19.46 22.37
N VAL A 116 13.24 19.63 23.67
CA VAL A 116 14.44 20.22 24.31
C VAL A 116 14.91 19.29 25.41
N GLY A 117 16.12 18.75 25.27
CA GLY A 117 16.68 17.83 26.26
C GLY A 117 15.83 16.58 26.46
N GLY A 118 15.17 16.11 25.38
CA GLY A 118 14.24 14.99 25.42
C GLY A 118 12.81 15.34 25.80
N ALA A 119 12.56 16.47 26.46
CA ALA A 119 11.23 16.82 26.94
C ALA A 119 10.38 17.55 25.90
N PHE A 120 9.07 17.30 25.92
CA PHE A 120 8.07 18.04 25.14
C PHE A 120 6.86 18.41 26.01
N ALA A 121 6.11 19.43 25.57
CA ALA A 121 4.87 19.82 26.22
C ALA A 121 3.88 20.49 25.25
N PHE A 122 2.61 20.14 25.39
CA PHE A 122 1.45 20.78 24.77
C PHE A 122 0.55 21.31 25.87
N SER A 123 0.12 22.56 25.75
CA SER A 123 -0.87 23.21 26.63
C SER A 123 -2.08 23.66 25.81
N GLY A 124 -3.23 23.86 26.44
CA GLY A 124 -4.44 24.28 25.71
C GLY A 124 -5.06 23.15 24.88
N VAL A 125 -4.79 21.89 25.22
CA VAL A 125 -5.27 20.73 24.47
C VAL A 125 -6.72 20.45 24.81
N ARG A 126 -7.64 20.56 23.86
CA ARG A 126 -9.06 20.26 24.10
C ARG A 126 -9.25 18.80 24.54
N PRO A 127 -10.21 18.49 25.42
CA PRO A 127 -10.53 17.11 25.77
C PRO A 127 -10.87 16.29 24.53
N GLY A 128 -10.36 15.07 24.45
CA GLY A 128 -10.53 14.22 23.28
C GLY A 128 -9.52 13.08 23.22
N GLU A 129 -9.62 12.28 22.17
CA GLU A 129 -8.66 11.22 21.87
C GLU A 129 -7.61 11.73 20.88
N TYR A 130 -6.35 11.47 21.19
CA TYR A 130 -5.20 11.96 20.44
C TYR A 130 -4.20 10.85 20.16
N ARG A 131 -3.35 11.08 19.16
CA ARG A 131 -2.14 10.32 18.89
C ARG A 131 -0.95 11.27 18.82
N LEU A 132 0.24 10.74 19.05
CA LEU A 132 1.50 11.45 18.87
C LEU A 132 2.25 10.87 17.68
N HIS A 133 2.93 11.72 16.93
CA HIS A 133 3.96 11.29 16.00
C HIS A 133 5.16 12.23 16.05
N ALA A 134 6.29 11.69 15.65
CA ALA A 134 7.60 12.21 15.96
C ALA A 134 8.44 12.25 14.69
N PHE A 135 9.04 13.41 14.37
CA PHE A 135 10.00 13.58 13.28
C PHE A 135 11.37 13.97 13.83
N PHE A 136 12.35 13.08 13.64
CA PHE A 136 13.68 13.24 14.22
C PHE A 136 14.75 12.89 13.21
N THR A 137 15.92 13.50 13.36
CA THR A 137 17.13 13.09 12.61
C THR A 137 18.12 12.51 13.60
N VAL A 138 18.47 11.24 13.43
CA VAL A 138 19.47 10.54 14.25
C VAL A 138 20.60 10.07 13.34
N GLY A 139 21.81 10.56 13.57
CA GLY A 139 22.98 10.21 12.76
C GLY A 139 22.80 10.55 11.27
N GLY A 140 22.10 11.66 10.97
CA GLY A 140 21.81 12.09 9.58
C GLY A 140 20.66 11.33 8.91
N LYS A 141 20.01 10.38 9.59
CA LYS A 141 18.85 9.64 9.07
C LYS A 141 17.55 10.13 9.70
N TYR A 142 16.54 10.35 8.86
CA TYR A 142 15.20 10.70 9.31
C TYR A 142 14.50 9.48 9.91
N LEU A 143 13.92 9.66 11.10
CA LEU A 143 13.03 8.73 11.77
C LEU A 143 11.67 9.41 11.91
N TYR A 144 10.65 8.75 11.37
CA TYR A 144 9.25 9.14 11.50
C TYR A 144 8.45 8.02 12.11
N GLN A 145 7.94 8.20 13.33
CA GLN A 145 7.15 7.17 14.01
C GLN A 145 6.00 7.79 14.80
N TYR A 146 4.86 7.10 14.77
CA TYR A 146 3.80 7.29 15.73
C TYR A 146 4.17 6.66 17.08
N TYR A 147 3.59 7.21 18.14
CA TYR A 147 3.56 6.54 19.44
C TYR A 147 2.97 5.13 19.27
N GLY A 148 3.67 4.13 19.82
CA GLY A 148 3.41 2.72 19.53
C GLY A 148 4.33 2.08 18.49
N GLN A 149 5.37 2.79 18.03
CA GLN A 149 6.44 2.27 17.15
C GLN A 149 5.89 1.74 15.83
N THR A 150 5.38 2.65 15.01
CA THR A 150 4.82 2.35 13.69
C THR A 150 4.93 3.59 12.82
N ASN A 151 5.15 3.42 11.52
CA ASN A 151 5.02 4.52 10.55
C ASN A 151 3.61 4.61 9.94
N ASP A 152 2.73 3.66 10.26
CA ASP A 152 1.33 3.63 9.82
C ASP A 152 0.42 4.29 10.87
N VAL A 153 -0.25 5.37 10.47
CA VAL A 153 -1.24 6.11 11.26
C VAL A 153 -2.37 5.22 11.76
N LYS A 154 -2.74 4.18 10.98
CA LYS A 154 -3.81 3.22 11.33
C LYS A 154 -3.37 2.22 12.40
N ARG A 155 -2.10 2.21 12.77
CA ARG A 155 -1.55 1.33 13.82
C ARG A 155 -1.06 2.14 15.03
N ALA A 156 -1.06 3.47 14.94
CA ALA A 156 -0.68 4.36 16.02
C ALA A 156 -1.51 4.10 17.29
N LEU A 157 -0.85 4.11 18.44
CA LEU A 157 -1.53 4.11 19.73
C LEU A 157 -2.12 5.48 20.01
N THR A 158 -3.29 5.48 20.66
CA THR A 158 -4.02 6.67 21.03
C THR A 158 -4.13 6.80 22.54
N PHE A 159 -4.40 8.01 23.02
CA PHE A 159 -4.67 8.29 24.43
C PHE A 159 -5.69 9.42 24.57
N ALA A 160 -6.37 9.45 25.72
CA ALA A 160 -7.38 10.45 26.01
C ALA A 160 -6.78 11.61 26.81
N VAL A 161 -7.09 12.84 26.42
CA VAL A 161 -6.83 14.06 27.18
C VAL A 161 -8.14 14.51 27.81
N GLN A 162 -8.09 14.87 29.09
CA GLN A 162 -9.24 15.39 29.85
C GLN A 162 -9.07 16.89 30.07
N ALA A 163 -10.18 17.59 30.35
CA ALA A 163 -10.13 18.98 30.80
C ALA A 163 -9.32 19.05 32.11
N ASP A 164 -8.43 20.04 32.25
CA ASP A 164 -7.53 20.22 33.39
C ASP A 164 -6.57 19.06 33.72
N GLY A 165 -6.58 18.00 32.92
CA GLY A 165 -5.71 16.86 33.09
C GLY A 165 -4.32 17.12 32.53
N THR A 166 -3.28 16.66 33.23
CA THR A 166 -1.96 16.46 32.61
C THR A 166 -1.81 14.99 32.25
N VAL A 167 -1.69 14.69 30.96
CA VAL A 167 -1.33 13.36 30.47
C VAL A 167 0.18 13.30 30.30
N ARG A 168 0.80 12.30 30.91
CA ARG A 168 2.22 12.02 30.71
C ARG A 168 2.40 10.83 29.76
N VAL A 169 3.09 11.04 28.65
CA VAL A 169 3.36 10.01 27.63
C VAL A 169 4.83 10.04 27.26
N ASP A 170 5.58 9.02 27.66
CA ASP A 170 6.95 8.84 27.19
C ASP A 170 6.94 8.06 25.87
N VAL A 171 7.63 8.59 24.86
CA VAL A 171 7.69 8.03 23.51
C VAL A 171 9.03 7.36 23.30
N VAL A 172 9.03 6.13 22.77
CA VAL A 172 10.25 5.40 22.41
C VAL A 172 10.29 5.21 20.90
N LEU A 173 11.23 5.87 20.24
CA LEU A 173 11.52 5.69 18.83
C LEU A 173 12.43 4.49 18.63
N LYS A 174 12.27 3.77 17.52
CA LYS A 174 13.14 2.67 17.12
C LYS A 174 13.92 3.02 15.87
N ARG A 175 15.18 2.57 15.74
CA ARG A 175 15.87 2.67 14.45
C ARG A 175 15.27 1.65 13.48
N TYR A 176 15.05 2.06 12.23
CA TYR A 176 14.63 1.14 11.18
C TYR A 176 15.66 0.03 10.96
N ALA A 177 15.18 -1.17 10.69
CA ALA A 177 15.95 -2.22 10.08
C ALA A 177 16.26 -1.88 8.62
N THR A 178 17.22 -2.60 8.04
CA THR A 178 17.51 -2.50 6.61
C THR A 178 17.30 -3.83 5.93
N ILE A 179 16.85 -3.84 4.68
CA ILE A 179 16.82 -5.03 3.83
C ILE A 179 17.89 -4.86 2.75
N GLN A 180 18.81 -5.80 2.67
CA GLN A 180 20.01 -5.70 1.84
C GLN A 180 20.21 -6.94 0.99
N GLY A 181 20.72 -6.72 -0.20
CA GLY A 181 21.11 -7.78 -1.12
C GLY A 181 21.81 -7.21 -2.34
N THR A 182 21.99 -8.08 -3.32
CA THR A 182 22.59 -7.78 -4.61
C THR A 182 21.65 -8.20 -5.73
N VAL A 183 21.72 -7.50 -6.86
CA VAL A 183 21.05 -7.90 -8.09
C VAL A 183 22.10 -8.17 -9.15
N THR A 184 22.02 -9.36 -9.73
CA THR A 184 22.84 -9.77 -10.86
C THR A 184 21.94 -10.14 -12.04
N THR A 185 22.54 -10.31 -13.23
CA THR A 185 21.90 -10.99 -14.36
C THR A 185 22.55 -12.36 -14.55
N THR A 186 21.92 -13.22 -15.35
CA THR A 186 22.45 -14.53 -15.77
C THR A 186 23.97 -14.52 -15.96
N GLY A 187 24.66 -15.39 -15.22
CA GLY A 187 26.13 -15.48 -15.23
C GLY A 187 26.81 -14.58 -14.20
N GLY A 188 26.07 -14.06 -13.22
CA GLY A 188 26.61 -13.33 -12.07
C GLY A 188 27.07 -11.90 -12.38
N VAL A 189 26.61 -11.31 -13.49
CA VAL A 189 27.00 -9.94 -13.86
C VAL A 189 26.21 -8.94 -13.00
N PRO A 190 26.86 -8.03 -12.25
CA PRO A 190 26.15 -7.03 -11.46
C PRO A 190 25.22 -6.13 -12.29
N ALA A 191 23.99 -5.94 -11.82
CA ALA A 191 22.99 -5.14 -12.51
C ALA A 191 22.80 -3.78 -11.83
N LYS A 192 23.38 -2.73 -12.42
CA LYS A 192 23.36 -1.35 -11.91
C LYS A 192 22.10 -0.59 -12.30
N GLY A 193 21.63 0.28 -11.40
CA GLY A 193 20.61 1.29 -11.69
C GLY A 193 19.19 0.73 -11.76
N LEU A 194 18.97 -0.48 -11.27
CA LEU A 194 17.65 -1.10 -11.22
C LEU A 194 16.88 -0.62 -10.01
N SER A 195 15.60 -0.32 -10.19
CA SER A 195 14.70 -0.03 -9.08
C SER A 195 14.49 -1.27 -8.24
N VAL A 196 14.67 -1.16 -6.93
CA VAL A 196 14.32 -2.20 -5.94
C VAL A 196 13.34 -1.58 -4.97
N ALA A 197 12.21 -2.24 -4.75
CA ALA A 197 11.12 -1.73 -3.92
C ALA A 197 10.62 -2.79 -2.93
N ALA A 198 10.40 -2.40 -1.68
CA ALA A 198 9.71 -3.21 -0.68
C ALA A 198 8.24 -2.80 -0.58
N TYR A 199 7.36 -3.78 -0.64
CA TYR A 199 5.92 -3.62 -0.44
C TYR A 199 5.50 -4.38 0.80
N ARG A 200 4.71 -3.74 1.67
CA ARG A 200 4.11 -4.42 2.83
C ARG A 200 3.14 -5.50 2.36
N THR A 201 3.18 -6.68 2.98
CA THR A 201 2.29 -7.80 2.59
C THR A 201 0.83 -7.51 2.91
N TYR A 202 0.54 -6.88 4.04
CA TYR A 202 -0.82 -6.76 4.58
C TYR A 202 -1.73 -5.74 3.87
N ASP A 203 -1.16 -4.69 3.25
CA ASP A 203 -1.91 -3.65 2.53
C ASP A 203 -1.39 -3.40 1.10
N GLY A 204 -0.27 -4.00 0.72
CA GLY A 204 0.36 -3.85 -0.59
C GLY A 204 1.00 -2.48 -0.83
N GLN A 205 1.10 -1.62 0.18
CA GLN A 205 1.69 -0.30 0.02
C GLN A 205 3.21 -0.36 -0.09
N LEU A 206 3.77 0.56 -0.88
CA LEU A 206 5.20 0.78 -0.98
C LEU A 206 5.72 1.27 0.38
N LEU A 207 6.69 0.55 0.95
CA LEU A 207 7.41 0.97 2.14
C LEU A 207 8.58 1.89 1.77
N ASP A 208 9.44 1.40 0.89
CA ASP A 208 10.73 2.00 0.56
C ASP A 208 11.15 1.57 -0.84
N SER A 209 11.95 2.39 -1.50
CA SER A 209 12.58 2.06 -2.77
C SER A 209 13.97 2.66 -2.90
N THR A 210 14.81 1.97 -3.66
CA THR A 210 16.19 2.38 -3.93
C THR A 210 16.59 1.95 -5.33
N THR A 211 17.81 2.28 -5.74
CA THR A 211 18.42 1.76 -6.97
C THR A 211 19.69 0.99 -6.67
N THR A 212 19.96 -0.04 -7.47
CA THR A 212 21.18 -0.83 -7.34
C THR A 212 22.42 -0.01 -7.72
N ASP A 213 23.50 -0.17 -6.98
CA ASP A 213 24.79 0.47 -7.25
C ASP A 213 25.57 -0.20 -8.39
N ALA A 214 26.83 0.20 -8.61
CA ALA A 214 27.66 -0.35 -9.68
C ALA A 214 28.06 -1.83 -9.50
N GLN A 215 27.94 -2.34 -8.27
CA GLN A 215 28.17 -3.71 -7.87
C GLN A 215 26.85 -4.49 -7.73
N GLY A 216 25.73 -3.89 -8.15
CA GLY A 216 24.40 -4.50 -8.02
C GLY A 216 23.85 -4.48 -6.60
N GLY A 217 24.58 -3.93 -5.64
CA GLY A 217 24.17 -3.85 -4.24
C GLY A 217 23.01 -2.89 -4.05
N TYR A 218 22.11 -3.20 -3.12
CA TYR A 218 21.03 -2.31 -2.73
C TYR A 218 20.79 -2.37 -1.22
N THR A 219 20.21 -1.29 -0.68
CA THR A 219 19.81 -1.22 0.73
C THR A 219 18.52 -0.41 0.85
N LEU A 220 17.47 -1.07 1.34
CA LEU A 220 16.24 -0.44 1.78
C LEU A 220 16.39 -0.13 3.28
N SER A 221 16.08 1.09 3.70
CA SER A 221 16.49 1.63 5.01
C SER A 221 15.35 1.94 5.97
N SER A 222 14.10 1.70 5.57
CA SER A 222 12.90 2.15 6.30
C SER A 222 12.08 1.00 6.90
N ALA A 223 12.68 -0.19 7.08
CA ALA A 223 11.93 -1.38 7.46
C ALA A 223 11.62 -1.42 8.96
N GLU A 224 10.34 -1.63 9.28
CA GLU A 224 9.85 -1.95 10.62
C GLU A 224 9.66 -3.47 10.74
N PRO A 225 9.44 -4.03 11.94
CA PRO A 225 9.09 -5.44 12.07
C PRO A 225 7.81 -5.79 11.31
N GLY A 226 7.91 -6.76 10.42
CA GLY A 226 6.84 -7.14 9.51
C GLY A 226 7.35 -7.93 8.30
N ASP A 227 6.42 -8.30 7.43
CA ASP A 227 6.70 -9.06 6.21
C ASP A 227 6.58 -8.17 4.97
N TYR A 228 7.53 -8.32 4.06
CA TYR A 228 7.68 -7.49 2.87
C TYR A 228 7.89 -8.33 1.61
N LEU A 229 7.24 -7.94 0.52
CA LEU A 229 7.55 -8.45 -0.82
C LEU A 229 8.56 -7.51 -1.47
N ILE A 230 9.68 -8.06 -1.94
CA ILE A 230 10.74 -7.28 -2.60
C ILE A 230 10.61 -7.45 -4.10
N LYS A 231 10.51 -6.34 -4.83
CA LYS A 231 10.41 -6.31 -6.30
C LYS A 231 11.62 -5.64 -6.91
N VAL A 232 12.20 -6.28 -7.90
CA VAL A 232 13.28 -5.75 -8.72
C VAL A 232 12.74 -5.40 -10.10
N GLY A 233 13.03 -4.17 -10.54
CA GLY A 233 12.66 -3.67 -11.86
C GLY A 233 13.51 -4.28 -12.99
N THR A 234 12.98 -4.22 -14.21
CA THR A 234 13.72 -4.60 -15.41
C THR A 234 14.85 -3.61 -15.71
N PRO A 235 15.99 -4.06 -16.26
CA PRO A 235 16.96 -3.16 -16.88
C PRO A 235 16.32 -2.40 -18.05
N VAL A 236 16.27 -1.08 -17.96
CA VAL A 236 15.69 -0.23 -19.02
C VAL A 236 16.63 -0.20 -20.23
N GLY A 237 16.08 -0.37 -21.43
CA GLY A 237 16.85 -0.32 -22.68
C GLY A 237 17.65 -1.60 -22.98
N ASP A 238 17.49 -2.66 -22.20
CA ASP A 238 18.16 -3.94 -22.46
C ASP A 238 17.40 -4.74 -23.55
N SER A 239 17.99 -4.78 -24.73
CA SER A 239 17.46 -5.53 -25.88
C SER A 239 17.52 -7.05 -25.70
N ARG A 240 18.23 -7.55 -24.68
CA ARG A 240 18.37 -8.99 -24.39
C ARG A 240 17.12 -9.61 -23.76
N GLY A 241 16.11 -8.83 -23.40
CA GLY A 241 14.85 -9.34 -22.86
C GLY A 241 14.94 -9.81 -21.41
N ILE A 242 15.84 -9.21 -20.62
CA ILE A 242 15.90 -9.44 -19.17
C ILE A 242 14.61 -8.95 -18.52
N ILE A 243 14.01 -9.81 -17.70
CA ILE A 243 12.78 -9.52 -16.97
C ILE A 243 13.11 -9.14 -15.52
N GLY A 244 12.27 -8.30 -14.91
CA GLY A 244 12.27 -8.03 -13.49
C GLY A 244 11.39 -9.04 -12.78
N GLU A 245 11.62 -9.23 -11.49
CA GLU A 245 10.94 -10.24 -10.71
C GLU A 245 10.78 -9.82 -9.25
N TRP A 246 9.97 -10.56 -8.53
CA TRP A 246 9.93 -10.54 -7.07
C TRP A 246 11.00 -11.49 -6.54
N TYR A 247 11.53 -11.17 -5.35
CA TYR A 247 12.53 -12.01 -4.68
C TYR A 247 12.09 -13.48 -4.61
N SER A 248 13.08 -14.39 -4.74
CA SER A 248 12.91 -15.84 -4.79
C SER A 248 12.17 -16.35 -6.05
N ASP A 249 12.59 -15.87 -7.24
CA ASP A 249 12.16 -16.35 -8.56
C ASP A 249 10.65 -16.34 -8.78
N ALA A 250 9.98 -15.28 -8.32
CA ALA A 250 8.54 -15.10 -8.48
C ALA A 250 8.22 -14.00 -9.51
N TYR A 251 7.40 -14.34 -10.50
CA TYR A 251 7.07 -13.44 -11.63
C TYR A 251 5.70 -12.76 -11.52
N ASP A 252 4.94 -13.13 -10.49
CA ASP A 252 3.69 -12.50 -10.08
C ASP A 252 3.73 -12.22 -8.58
N ARG A 253 2.84 -11.35 -8.11
CA ARG A 253 2.87 -10.92 -6.70
C ARG A 253 2.36 -12.02 -5.79
N GLU A 254 1.42 -12.83 -6.27
CA GLU A 254 0.72 -13.86 -5.52
C GLU A 254 1.64 -15.05 -5.19
N SER A 255 2.62 -15.34 -6.05
CA SER A 255 3.65 -16.38 -5.83
C SER A 255 4.89 -15.88 -5.10
N ALA A 256 5.02 -14.57 -4.84
CA ALA A 256 6.20 -13.97 -4.23
C ALA A 256 6.43 -14.41 -2.78
N THR A 257 7.69 -14.71 -2.44
CA THR A 257 8.08 -15.10 -1.08
C THR A 257 8.29 -13.87 -0.21
N PRO A 258 7.63 -13.75 0.96
CA PRO A 258 7.85 -12.65 1.88
C PRO A 258 9.22 -12.72 2.56
N VAL A 259 9.84 -11.54 2.71
CA VAL A 259 11.00 -11.31 3.56
C VAL A 259 10.52 -10.79 4.92
N THR A 260 10.81 -11.53 5.99
CA THR A 260 10.44 -11.15 7.36
C THR A 260 11.54 -10.32 8.02
N VAL A 261 11.16 -9.15 8.51
CA VAL A 261 11.97 -8.33 9.42
C VAL A 261 11.48 -8.61 10.84
N ALA A 262 12.29 -9.32 11.63
CA ALA A 262 11.86 -9.74 12.96
C ALA A 262 11.97 -8.63 14.03
N GLN A 263 12.96 -7.76 13.89
CA GLN A 263 13.31 -6.77 14.93
C GLN A 263 13.76 -5.45 14.30
N TRP A 264 13.50 -4.37 15.03
CA TRP A 264 14.00 -3.04 14.71
C TRP A 264 15.53 -3.00 14.67
N GLY A 265 16.08 -2.10 13.86
CA GLY A 265 17.51 -1.76 13.83
C GLY A 265 18.44 -2.86 13.31
N THR A 266 17.94 -4.08 13.07
CA THR A 266 18.75 -5.23 12.67
C THR A 266 18.70 -5.40 11.16
N PRO A 267 19.84 -5.48 10.46
CA PRO A 267 19.85 -5.70 9.02
C PRO A 267 19.39 -7.12 8.67
N VAL A 268 18.50 -7.23 7.68
CA VAL A 268 18.20 -8.46 6.95
C VAL A 268 19.06 -8.44 5.68
N THR A 269 19.89 -9.47 5.51
CA THR A 269 20.87 -9.58 4.42
C THR A 269 20.65 -10.86 3.63
N GLY A 270 21.31 -11.01 2.48
CA GLY A 270 21.19 -12.20 1.62
C GLY A 270 19.91 -12.22 0.79
N ILE A 271 19.27 -11.06 0.59
CA ILE A 271 18.10 -10.91 -0.29
C ILE A 271 18.58 -10.69 -1.72
N ASP A 272 19.34 -11.65 -2.24
CA ASP A 272 19.97 -11.58 -3.55
C ASP A 272 18.99 -12.02 -4.66
N VAL A 273 19.12 -11.42 -5.85
CA VAL A 273 18.27 -11.69 -7.02
C VAL A 273 19.14 -11.86 -8.26
N GLU A 274 18.86 -12.89 -9.07
CA GLU A 274 19.50 -13.11 -10.37
C GLU A 274 18.47 -12.96 -11.49
N LEU A 275 18.48 -11.81 -12.16
CA LEU A 275 17.55 -11.54 -13.25
C LEU A 275 17.88 -12.38 -14.48
N ASN A 276 16.86 -13.08 -14.96
CA ASN A 276 16.94 -13.95 -16.12
C ASN A 276 16.30 -13.33 -17.36
N ARG A 277 16.61 -13.91 -18.52
CA ARG A 277 15.90 -13.60 -19.76
C ARG A 277 14.51 -14.25 -19.72
N GLY A 278 13.49 -13.46 -20.02
CA GLY A 278 12.16 -13.99 -20.29
C GLY A 278 12.15 -14.78 -21.60
N ALA A 279 11.03 -15.48 -21.84
CA ALA A 279 10.81 -16.10 -23.14
C ALA A 279 10.69 -15.05 -24.25
N SER A 280 10.86 -15.49 -25.48
CA SER A 280 10.69 -14.69 -26.69
C SER A 280 9.62 -15.30 -27.59
N ALA A 281 9.00 -14.46 -28.40
CA ALA A 281 8.02 -14.90 -29.39
C ALA A 281 8.23 -14.17 -30.71
N LYS A 282 7.93 -14.85 -31.79
CA LYS A 282 7.88 -14.28 -33.13
C LYS A 282 6.73 -14.85 -33.92
N GLY A 283 6.28 -14.09 -34.90
CA GLY A 283 5.15 -14.50 -35.70
C GLY A 283 4.83 -13.55 -36.83
N GLN A 284 3.72 -13.84 -37.50
CA GLN A 284 3.21 -12.98 -38.56
C GLN A 284 1.69 -12.94 -38.56
N ILE A 285 1.16 -11.74 -38.74
CA ILE A 285 -0.25 -11.45 -38.94
C ILE A 285 -0.47 -11.16 -40.41
N TYR A 286 -1.45 -11.81 -41.02
CA TYR A 286 -1.77 -11.64 -42.43
C TYR A 286 -3.27 -11.74 -42.66
N ARG A 287 -3.73 -11.17 -43.78
CA ARG A 287 -5.14 -11.22 -44.18
C ARG A 287 -5.44 -12.52 -44.95
N SER A 288 -6.70 -12.70 -45.32
CA SER A 288 -7.13 -13.86 -46.12
C SER A 288 -6.42 -14.00 -47.47
N ASP A 289 -5.92 -12.91 -48.05
CA ASP A 289 -5.15 -12.90 -49.31
C ASP A 289 -3.63 -13.07 -49.11
N GLY A 290 -3.17 -13.35 -47.89
CA GLY A 290 -1.77 -13.59 -47.57
C GLY A 290 -0.93 -12.33 -47.37
N VAL A 291 -1.49 -11.13 -47.54
CA VAL A 291 -0.76 -9.88 -47.31
C VAL A 291 -0.62 -9.62 -45.80
N GLY A 292 0.58 -9.28 -45.38
CA GLY A 292 0.88 -8.91 -43.98
C GLY A 292 0.05 -7.73 -43.49
N THR A 293 -0.29 -7.73 -42.20
CA THR A 293 -1.14 -6.70 -41.58
C THR A 293 -0.33 -5.82 -40.61
N PRO A 294 0.18 -4.65 -41.06
CA PRO A 294 1.05 -3.80 -40.25
C PRO A 294 0.32 -3.01 -39.15
N ALA A 295 -0.98 -2.76 -39.32
CA ALA A 295 -1.81 -2.04 -38.33
C ALA A 295 -2.42 -2.98 -37.27
N ALA A 296 -1.83 -4.16 -37.07
CA ALA A 296 -2.26 -5.11 -36.06
C ALA A 296 -1.64 -4.81 -34.70
N SER A 297 -2.41 -5.08 -33.66
CA SER A 297 -1.94 -5.22 -32.28
C SER A 297 -1.93 -6.69 -31.94
N VAL A 298 -0.83 -7.16 -31.35
CA VAL A 298 -0.65 -8.54 -30.88
C VAL A 298 -0.38 -8.50 -29.38
N ARG A 299 -1.24 -9.16 -28.61
CA ARG A 299 -1.22 -9.11 -27.15
C ARG A 299 -1.14 -10.51 -26.56
N PHE A 300 -0.13 -10.75 -25.74
CA PHE A 300 0.06 -11.97 -24.97
C PHE A 300 -0.65 -11.81 -23.64
N VAL A 301 -1.78 -12.47 -23.49
CA VAL A 301 -2.65 -12.38 -22.32
C VAL A 301 -2.42 -13.62 -21.44
N PRO A 302 -2.08 -13.45 -20.15
CA PRO A 302 -2.05 -14.58 -19.22
C PRO A 302 -3.39 -15.31 -19.24
N VAL A 303 -3.37 -16.65 -19.25
CA VAL A 303 -4.61 -17.46 -19.30
C VAL A 303 -5.57 -17.12 -18.15
N SER A 304 -5.03 -16.78 -16.97
CA SER A 304 -5.81 -16.37 -15.79
C SER A 304 -6.57 -15.04 -15.97
N ALA A 305 -6.17 -14.21 -16.93
CA ALA A 305 -6.76 -12.89 -17.18
C ALA A 305 -7.60 -12.84 -18.47
N ALA A 306 -7.64 -13.92 -19.25
CA ALA A 306 -8.36 -13.96 -20.51
C ALA A 306 -9.86 -14.17 -20.30
N VAL A 307 -10.69 -13.36 -20.97
CA VAL A 307 -12.15 -13.41 -20.88
C VAL A 307 -12.75 -13.54 -22.29
N GLU A 308 -13.66 -14.51 -22.48
CA GLU A 308 -14.32 -14.73 -23.76
C GLU A 308 -15.25 -13.55 -24.12
N GLY A 309 -15.28 -13.18 -25.41
CA GLY A 309 -16.13 -12.09 -25.90
C GLY A 309 -15.70 -10.66 -25.49
N ALA A 310 -14.64 -10.50 -24.70
CA ALA A 310 -14.12 -9.19 -24.30
C ALA A 310 -12.71 -8.96 -24.84
N ALA A 311 -12.45 -7.74 -25.33
CA ALA A 311 -11.10 -7.35 -25.72
C ALA A 311 -10.22 -7.22 -24.45
N PRO A 312 -9.05 -7.88 -24.41
CA PRO A 312 -8.16 -7.84 -23.25
C PRO A 312 -7.53 -6.45 -23.08
N THR A 313 -7.53 -5.96 -21.84
CA THR A 313 -6.87 -4.70 -21.45
C THR A 313 -5.49 -4.90 -20.82
N THR A 314 -5.16 -6.15 -20.46
CA THR A 314 -3.91 -6.55 -19.78
C THR A 314 -2.97 -7.32 -20.71
N GLY A 315 -1.78 -7.68 -20.25
CA GLY A 315 -0.83 -8.49 -21.01
C GLY A 315 0.19 -7.70 -21.83
N LEU A 316 1.16 -8.42 -22.38
CA LEU A 316 2.32 -7.87 -23.08
C LEU A 316 1.96 -7.60 -24.54
N VAL A 317 2.38 -6.46 -25.08
CA VAL A 317 2.11 -6.07 -26.47
C VAL A 317 3.37 -6.22 -27.30
N ALA A 318 3.28 -6.97 -28.40
CA ALA A 318 4.38 -7.13 -29.34
C ALA A 318 4.44 -5.96 -30.33
N PHE A 319 5.65 -5.64 -30.78
CA PHE A 319 5.84 -4.71 -31.90
C PHE A 319 5.55 -5.44 -33.21
N VAL A 320 4.74 -4.81 -34.08
CA VAL A 320 4.40 -5.33 -35.41
C VAL A 320 5.02 -4.41 -36.46
N ASP A 321 5.75 -5.01 -37.41
CA ASP A 321 6.41 -4.27 -38.48
C ASP A 321 5.50 -4.04 -39.70
N GLN A 322 6.03 -3.32 -40.70
CA GLN A 322 5.30 -2.99 -41.93
C GLN A 322 4.83 -4.19 -42.77
N TYR A 323 5.34 -5.39 -42.47
CA TYR A 323 4.99 -6.64 -43.15
C TYR A 323 4.10 -7.55 -42.28
N GLY A 324 3.58 -7.02 -41.16
CA GLY A 324 2.78 -7.77 -40.20
C GLY A 324 3.58 -8.78 -39.39
N ARG A 325 4.92 -8.78 -39.45
CA ARG A 325 5.76 -9.64 -38.62
C ARG A 325 5.88 -9.02 -37.25
N PHE A 326 5.86 -9.85 -36.22
CA PHE A 326 6.01 -9.36 -34.87
C PHE A 326 7.08 -10.12 -34.11
N SER A 327 7.64 -9.44 -33.12
CA SER A 327 8.55 -10.01 -32.14
C SER A 327 8.27 -9.43 -30.77
N LEU A 328 8.43 -10.27 -29.75
CA LEU A 328 8.34 -9.89 -28.35
C LEU A 328 9.44 -10.61 -27.58
N ASN A 329 10.17 -9.89 -26.75
CA ASN A 329 11.15 -10.43 -25.81
C ASN A 329 10.70 -10.11 -24.38
N GLY A 330 11.23 -10.84 -23.40
CA GLY A 330 10.94 -10.58 -21.99
C GLY A 330 9.54 -11.03 -21.57
N ILE A 331 9.05 -12.13 -22.13
CA ILE A 331 7.81 -12.77 -21.68
C ILE A 331 8.11 -13.49 -20.37
N THR A 332 7.49 -13.06 -19.27
CA THR A 332 7.61 -13.73 -17.97
C THR A 332 7.11 -15.18 -18.05
N PRO A 333 7.68 -16.12 -17.27
CA PRO A 333 7.18 -17.49 -17.21
C PRO A 333 5.69 -17.57 -16.90
N GLY A 334 4.99 -18.49 -17.57
CA GLY A 334 3.56 -18.70 -17.40
C GLY A 334 2.82 -19.17 -18.65
N GLU A 335 1.51 -19.33 -18.53
CA GLU A 335 0.63 -19.75 -19.62
C GLU A 335 -0.05 -18.54 -20.28
N TYR A 336 0.05 -18.45 -21.61
CA TYR A 336 -0.47 -17.33 -22.39
C TYR A 336 -1.40 -17.77 -23.52
N VAL A 337 -2.37 -16.93 -23.83
CA VAL A 337 -3.12 -16.94 -25.09
C VAL A 337 -2.87 -15.62 -25.81
N VAL A 338 -2.88 -15.65 -27.15
CA VAL A 338 -2.53 -14.46 -27.95
C VAL A 338 -3.78 -13.89 -28.61
N TYR A 339 -4.05 -12.62 -28.37
CA TYR A 339 -5.15 -11.86 -28.98
C TYR A 339 -4.61 -10.92 -30.05
N VAL A 340 -5.29 -10.89 -31.20
CA VAL A 340 -4.91 -10.06 -32.34
C VAL A 340 -6.07 -9.18 -32.78
N ALA A 341 -5.82 -7.89 -32.97
CA ALA A 341 -6.79 -6.94 -33.49
C ALA A 341 -6.14 -5.96 -34.49
N ALA A 342 -6.77 -5.72 -35.63
CA ALA A 342 -6.30 -4.77 -36.66
C ALA A 342 -7.39 -3.73 -36.96
N ALA A 343 -7.33 -2.59 -36.26
CA ALA A 343 -8.36 -1.56 -36.30
C ALA A 343 -8.24 -0.58 -37.49
N GLY A 344 -7.07 -0.49 -38.14
CA GLY A 344 -6.80 0.46 -39.23
C GLY A 344 -6.98 -0.07 -40.65
N GLU A 345 -7.42 -1.32 -40.81
CA GLU A 345 -7.50 -1.99 -42.11
C GLU A 345 -8.81 -1.72 -42.85
N THR A 346 -8.77 -1.66 -44.19
CA THR A 346 -9.97 -1.57 -45.05
C THR A 346 -9.97 -2.73 -46.06
N PRO A 347 -10.99 -3.62 -46.04
CA PRO A 347 -12.10 -3.67 -45.08
C PRO A 347 -11.60 -3.97 -43.66
N ARG A 348 -12.36 -3.51 -42.66
CA ARG A 348 -12.08 -3.79 -41.23
C ARG A 348 -11.89 -5.29 -41.04
N GLN A 349 -10.92 -5.67 -40.22
CA GLN A 349 -10.67 -7.07 -39.87
C GLN A 349 -11.28 -7.39 -38.50
N LEU A 350 -11.85 -8.59 -38.35
CA LEU A 350 -12.34 -9.05 -37.04
C LEU A 350 -11.17 -9.42 -36.13
N PRO A 351 -11.15 -8.96 -34.87
CA PRO A 351 -10.17 -9.44 -33.92
C PRO A 351 -10.42 -10.90 -33.55
N ARG A 352 -9.38 -11.61 -33.14
CA ARG A 352 -9.46 -13.04 -32.79
C ARG A 352 -8.33 -13.48 -31.87
N TRP A 353 -8.55 -14.60 -31.21
CA TRP A 353 -7.49 -15.36 -30.54
C TRP A 353 -6.69 -16.18 -31.56
N ALA A 354 -5.41 -16.41 -31.26
CA ALA A 354 -4.52 -17.22 -32.08
C ALA A 354 -4.84 -18.72 -31.92
N GLY A 355 -4.84 -19.43 -33.05
CA GLY A 355 -5.18 -20.86 -33.09
C GLY A 355 -6.68 -21.15 -33.17
N GLY A 356 -6.99 -22.44 -33.35
CA GLY A 356 -8.37 -22.96 -33.37
C GLY A 356 -9.32 -22.19 -34.28
N THR A 357 -10.54 -21.94 -33.77
CA THR A 357 -11.59 -21.19 -34.48
C THR A 357 -11.49 -19.67 -34.26
N GLY A 358 -10.51 -19.19 -33.48
CA GLY A 358 -10.36 -17.78 -33.15
C GLY A 358 -11.11 -17.30 -31.91
N THR A 359 -11.77 -18.21 -31.19
CA THR A 359 -12.39 -17.98 -29.87
C THR A 359 -11.40 -18.27 -28.74
N LEU A 360 -11.65 -17.74 -27.53
CA LEU A 360 -10.79 -18.05 -26.39
C LEU A 360 -10.86 -19.54 -26.04
N ALA A 361 -12.05 -20.16 -26.17
CA ALA A 361 -12.26 -21.57 -25.90
C ALA A 361 -11.39 -22.53 -26.75
N THR A 362 -10.98 -22.12 -27.95
CA THR A 362 -10.17 -22.94 -28.87
C THR A 362 -8.77 -22.36 -29.11
N ALA A 363 -8.42 -21.30 -28.39
CA ALA A 363 -7.14 -20.63 -28.54
C ALA A 363 -5.98 -21.58 -28.20
N THR A 364 -4.89 -21.47 -28.94
CA THR A 364 -3.65 -22.16 -28.59
C THR A 364 -3.07 -21.52 -27.33
N ARG A 365 -2.71 -22.38 -26.36
CA ARG A 365 -1.99 -21.99 -25.16
C ARG A 365 -0.49 -22.09 -25.40
N TYR A 366 0.24 -21.08 -24.95
CA TYR A 366 1.67 -20.97 -25.07
C TYR A 366 2.30 -20.94 -23.68
N THR A 367 3.11 -21.94 -23.38
CA THR A 367 3.91 -22.01 -22.15
C THR A 367 5.20 -21.23 -22.33
N ALA A 368 5.32 -20.08 -21.67
CA ALA A 368 6.55 -19.32 -21.60
C ALA A 368 7.45 -19.86 -20.48
N THR A 369 8.71 -20.13 -20.81
CA THR A 369 9.75 -20.52 -19.86
C THR A 369 11.00 -19.68 -20.10
N LEU A 370 11.81 -19.46 -19.06
CA LEU A 370 12.98 -18.59 -19.12
C LEU A 370 13.91 -18.96 -20.28
N ASP A 371 14.46 -17.94 -20.94
CA ASP A 371 15.42 -18.03 -22.04
C ASP A 371 15.00 -18.95 -23.22
N THR A 372 13.70 -19.20 -23.39
CA THR A 372 13.18 -19.98 -24.53
C THR A 372 12.54 -19.11 -25.60
N GLN A 373 12.37 -19.67 -26.79
CA GLN A 373 11.56 -19.06 -27.85
C GLN A 373 10.29 -19.89 -28.02
N LEU A 374 9.13 -19.25 -27.87
CA LEU A 374 7.84 -19.83 -28.16
C LEU A 374 7.76 -20.32 -29.62
N PRO A 375 6.91 -21.32 -29.92
CA PRO A 375 6.60 -21.70 -31.29
C PRO A 375 6.19 -20.49 -32.12
N ALA A 376 6.54 -20.49 -33.41
CA ALA A 376 6.17 -19.40 -34.31
C ALA A 376 4.65 -19.26 -34.42
N ILE A 377 4.15 -18.03 -34.26
CA ILE A 377 2.72 -17.75 -34.15
C ILE A 377 2.24 -17.09 -35.45
N TYR A 378 1.35 -17.76 -36.16
CA TYR A 378 0.78 -17.28 -37.41
C TYR A 378 -0.72 -17.05 -37.24
N VAL A 379 -1.19 -15.85 -37.55
CA VAL A 379 -2.61 -15.50 -37.40
C VAL A 379 -3.14 -14.90 -38.69
N GLN A 380 -4.09 -15.61 -39.29
CA GLN A 380 -4.86 -15.12 -40.42
C GLN A 380 -6.10 -14.38 -39.93
N LEU A 381 -6.23 -13.10 -40.30
CA LEU A 381 -7.42 -12.29 -40.05
C LEU A 381 -8.43 -12.45 -41.18
N ALA A 382 -9.70 -12.31 -40.82
CA ALA A 382 -10.82 -12.32 -41.75
C ALA A 382 -11.49 -10.94 -41.80
N PRO A 383 -11.99 -10.51 -42.98
CA PRO A 383 -12.78 -9.30 -43.09
C PRO A 383 -14.03 -9.37 -42.20
N ASP A 384 -14.37 -8.25 -41.59
CA ASP A 384 -15.65 -8.05 -40.93
C ASP A 384 -16.75 -7.98 -42.00
N PRO A 385 -17.65 -8.98 -42.05
CA PRO A 385 -18.69 -9.04 -43.08
C PRO A 385 -19.71 -7.90 -42.95
N THR A 386 -19.76 -7.25 -41.78
CA THR A 386 -20.66 -6.12 -41.50
C THR A 386 -20.07 -4.76 -41.89
N ALA A 387 -18.77 -4.70 -42.21
CA ALA A 387 -18.06 -3.44 -42.47
C ALA A 387 -18.35 -2.81 -43.86
N ARG A 388 -19.18 -3.44 -44.71
CA ARG A 388 -19.66 -2.88 -45.98
C ARG A 388 -21.18 -2.71 -46.00
N GLN A 389 -21.73 -1.73 -45.26
CA GLN A 389 -23.08 -1.20 -45.52
C GLN A 389 -23.21 0.33 -45.48
N SER A 390 -22.12 1.10 -45.40
CA SER A 390 -22.20 2.57 -45.53
C SER A 390 -21.61 3.04 -46.87
N ARG A 391 -22.31 2.76 -47.97
CA ARG A 391 -22.12 3.54 -49.21
C ARG A 391 -23.32 4.48 -49.33
N ALA A 392 -23.06 5.77 -49.14
CA ALA A 392 -24.02 6.83 -49.42
C ALA A 392 -24.62 6.61 -50.83
N ALA A 393 -25.95 6.59 -50.92
CA ALA A 393 -26.64 6.63 -52.19
C ALA A 393 -26.18 7.89 -52.95
N PRO A 394 -25.82 7.80 -54.24
CA PRO A 394 -25.56 8.99 -55.03
C PRO A 394 -26.89 9.75 -55.17
N THR A 395 -26.88 11.01 -54.77
CA THR A 395 -27.98 11.94 -55.03
C THR A 395 -28.20 11.97 -56.55
N ALA A 396 -29.35 11.47 -56.99
CA ALA A 396 -29.79 11.61 -58.37
C ALA A 396 -30.04 13.09 -58.68
N ARG A 397 -29.71 13.43 -59.92
CA ARG A 397 -29.53 14.76 -60.50
C ARG A 397 -30.79 15.62 -60.55
#